data_AF-A0A7X8EZQ5-F1
#
_entry.id   AF-A0A7X8EZQ5-F1
#
_cell.length_a   1.000
_cell.length_b   1.000
_cell.length_c   1.000
_cell.angle_alpha   90.00
_cell.angle_beta   90.00
_cell.angle_gamma   90.00
#
_symmetry.space_group_name_H-M   'P 1'
#
loop_
_entity.id
_entity.type
_entity.pdbx_description
1 polymer ?
#
loop_
_entity_poly.entity_id
_entity_poly.type
_entity_poly.pdbx_seq_one_letter_code
_entity_poly.pdbx_strand_id
1 'polypeptide(L)'
;VSHIHRPQSWYRRLCSGLFHWFLIHDLKRLANLTDTQCGFKVYDGKVARRLYAMSTIDGFMFDVEIILLAMKYGYSIREFPVDWSWDPDSRLKPLHEAFAVLRDLIWLKHHFRDVLRDYRNKERL
;
A
#
# COMPACT_ATOMS: atom_id res chain seq x y z
N VAL A 1 4.97 4.34 -17.65
CA VAL A 1 5.55 5.68 -17.44
C VAL A 1 4.39 6.68 -17.40
N SER A 2 4.03 7.17 -16.23
CA SER A 2 2.89 8.08 -16.04
C SER A 2 3.30 9.53 -16.37
N HIS A 3 2.66 10.14 -17.37
CA HIS A 3 2.85 11.55 -17.73
C HIS A 3 1.98 12.44 -16.82
N ILE A 4 2.63 13.27 -16.00
CA ILE A 4 1.96 14.17 -15.04
C ILE A 4 1.86 15.57 -15.64
N HIS A 5 0.64 16.03 -15.95
CA HIS A 5 0.39 17.28 -16.69
C HIS A 5 0.35 18.57 -15.83
N ARG A 6 0.44 18.50 -14.50
CA ARG A 6 0.49 19.70 -13.61
C ARG A 6 1.41 19.51 -12.39
N PRO A 7 2.18 20.53 -11.99
CA PRO A 7 3.02 20.44 -10.81
C PRO A 7 2.18 20.46 -9.52
N GLN A 8 2.39 19.46 -8.66
CA GLN A 8 1.80 19.42 -7.32
C GLN A 8 2.42 20.50 -6.40
N SER A 9 1.64 21.01 -5.44
CA SER A 9 2.10 21.95 -4.41
C SER A 9 3.31 21.39 -3.64
N TRP A 10 4.34 22.22 -3.39
CA TRP A 10 5.64 21.77 -2.90
C TRP A 10 5.59 21.11 -1.51
N TYR A 11 4.69 21.56 -0.64
CA TYR A 11 4.43 20.94 0.67
C TYR A 11 3.89 19.51 0.52
N ARG A 12 3.00 19.27 -0.48
CA ARG A 12 2.49 17.93 -0.78
C ARG A 12 3.59 17.03 -1.37
N ARG A 13 4.53 17.57 -2.14
CA ARG A 13 5.67 16.82 -2.68
C ARG A 13 6.67 16.42 -1.58
N LEU A 14 6.89 17.27 -0.58
CA LEU A 14 7.72 16.93 0.59
C LEU A 14 7.04 15.90 1.49
N CYS A 15 5.76 16.08 1.82
CA CYS A 15 5.01 15.10 2.62
C CYS A 15 4.86 13.77 1.89
N SER A 16 4.50 13.78 0.59
CA SER A 16 4.43 12.57 -0.23
C SER A 16 5.82 11.95 -0.41
N GLY A 17 6.88 12.74 -0.54
CA GLY A 17 8.25 12.26 -0.68
C GLY A 17 8.81 11.61 0.58
N LEU A 18 8.55 12.17 1.77
CA LEU A 18 8.91 11.58 3.05
C LEU A 18 8.09 10.32 3.36
N PHE A 19 6.79 10.34 3.04
CA PHE A 19 5.89 9.19 3.10
C PHE A 19 6.35 8.07 2.17
N HIS A 20 6.59 8.39 0.89
CA HIS A 20 7.13 7.45 -0.08
C HIS A 20 8.48 6.94 0.39
N TRP A 21 9.39 7.79 0.86
CA TRP A 21 10.70 7.37 1.33
C TRP A 21 10.59 6.44 2.54
N PHE A 22 9.68 6.66 3.49
CA PHE A 22 9.53 5.80 4.66
C PHE A 22 8.83 4.46 4.33
N LEU A 23 7.77 4.47 3.51
CA LEU A 23 7.12 3.26 2.96
C LEU A 23 8.08 2.46 2.07
N ILE A 24 8.77 3.13 1.13
CA ILE A 24 9.73 2.50 0.22
C ILE A 24 10.97 2.06 0.98
N HIS A 25 11.42 2.71 2.05
CA HIS A 25 12.65 2.30 2.74
C HIS A 25 12.43 1.08 3.66
N ASP A 26 11.24 0.94 4.27
CA ASP A 26 10.98 -0.11 5.27
C ASP A 26 10.09 -1.27 4.77
N LEU A 27 9.20 -1.05 3.79
CA LEU A 27 8.36 -2.09 3.14
C LEU A 27 8.84 -2.46 1.73
N LYS A 28 10.07 -2.07 1.35
CA LYS A 28 10.72 -2.06 0.02
C LYS A 28 10.55 -3.28 -0.91
N ARG A 29 9.90 -4.37 -0.49
CA ARG A 29 9.72 -5.63 -1.22
C ARG A 29 8.37 -6.29 -0.91
N LEU A 30 7.30 -5.50 -0.77
CA LEU A 30 5.94 -6.05 -0.90
C LEU A 30 5.70 -6.46 -2.37
N ALA A 31 6.25 -7.62 -2.71
CA ALA A 31 5.90 -8.46 -3.85
C ALA A 31 6.03 -7.88 -5.26
N ASN A 32 7.16 -7.28 -5.66
CA ASN A 32 7.32 -6.76 -7.05
C ASN A 32 6.17 -5.84 -7.51
N LEU A 33 5.34 -5.35 -6.59
CA LEU A 33 4.18 -4.55 -6.91
C LEU A 33 4.66 -3.12 -7.14
N THR A 34 4.50 -2.65 -8.36
CA THR A 34 4.81 -1.31 -8.79
C THR A 34 3.87 -0.29 -8.14
N ASP A 35 2.61 -0.69 -7.89
CA ASP A 35 1.61 0.16 -7.26
C ASP A 35 0.71 -0.62 -6.28
N THR A 36 1.05 -0.52 -4.99
CA THR A 36 0.29 -1.17 -3.90
C THR A 36 -0.98 -0.42 -3.50
N GLN A 37 -1.10 0.85 -3.90
CA GLN A 37 -2.15 1.79 -3.48
C GLN A 37 -2.94 2.33 -4.68
N CYS A 38 -2.98 1.57 -5.77
CA CYS A 38 -3.91 1.82 -6.85
C CYS A 38 -5.35 1.67 -6.32
N GLY A 39 -6.21 2.65 -6.65
CA GLY A 39 -7.63 2.60 -6.29
C GLY A 39 -8.43 1.52 -7.04
N PHE A 40 -7.81 0.79 -7.96
CA PHE A 40 -8.45 -0.27 -8.75
C PHE A 40 -7.87 -1.65 -8.38
N LYS A 41 -8.69 -2.49 -7.76
CA LYS A 41 -8.30 -3.85 -7.34
C LYS A 41 -9.43 -4.85 -7.61
N VAL A 42 -9.06 -6.04 -8.09
CA VAL A 42 -10.00 -7.13 -8.43
C VAL A 42 -9.65 -8.35 -7.60
N TYR A 43 -10.69 -9.02 -7.07
CA TYR A 43 -10.56 -10.16 -6.18
C TYR A 43 -11.55 -11.26 -6.54
N ASP A 44 -11.22 -12.50 -6.23
CA ASP A 44 -12.24 -13.53 -6.06
C ASP A 44 -13.15 -13.15 -4.87
N GLY A 45 -14.46 -13.27 -5.05
CA GLY A 45 -15.43 -12.80 -4.05
C GLY A 45 -15.34 -13.53 -2.70
N LYS A 46 -14.94 -14.81 -2.66
CA LYS A 46 -14.74 -15.52 -1.39
C LYS A 46 -13.44 -15.08 -0.73
N VAL A 47 -12.39 -14.89 -1.52
CA VAL A 47 -11.09 -14.39 -1.05
C VAL A 47 -11.24 -12.98 -0.47
N ALA A 48 -11.89 -12.05 -1.18
CA ALA A 48 -12.13 -10.71 -0.69
C ALA A 48 -12.87 -10.71 0.65
N ARG A 49 -14.03 -11.37 0.75
CA ARG A 49 -14.80 -11.41 2.01
C ARG A 49 -13.96 -11.91 3.17
N ARG A 50 -13.13 -12.93 2.95
CA ARG A 50 -12.22 -13.44 3.97
C ARG A 50 -11.18 -12.39 4.36
N LEU A 51 -10.47 -11.80 3.40
CA LEU A 51 -9.41 -10.84 3.66
C LEU A 51 -9.93 -9.58 4.35
N TYR A 52 -11.04 -9.01 3.86
CA TYR A 52 -11.64 -7.81 4.45
C TYR A 52 -12.27 -8.07 5.83
N ALA A 53 -12.77 -9.28 6.10
CA ALA A 53 -13.24 -9.63 7.45
C ALA A 53 -12.10 -9.74 8.48
N MET A 54 -10.85 -9.92 8.03
CA MET A 54 -9.66 -9.95 8.89
C MET A 54 -8.93 -8.61 8.96
N SER A 55 -9.28 -7.66 8.09
CA SER A 55 -8.68 -6.34 8.05
C SER A 55 -9.10 -5.53 9.28
N THR A 56 -8.13 -4.86 9.88
CA THR A 56 -8.31 -4.06 11.09
C THR A 56 -8.05 -2.58 10.85
N ILE A 57 -7.41 -2.24 9.73
CA ILE A 57 -7.13 -0.86 9.33
C ILE A 57 -8.31 -0.30 8.55
N ASP A 58 -8.88 0.78 9.05
CA ASP A 58 -9.95 1.57 8.44
C ASP A 58 -9.43 2.82 7.69
N GLY A 59 -8.13 3.10 7.80
CA GLY A 59 -7.44 4.22 7.18
C GLY A 59 -6.72 3.88 5.87
N PHE A 60 -5.89 4.81 5.41
CA PHE A 60 -5.19 4.76 4.11
C PHE A 60 -4.31 3.51 3.89
N MET A 61 -3.98 2.79 4.97
CA MET A 61 -3.13 1.59 4.92
C MET A 61 -3.89 0.27 4.79
N PHE A 62 -5.23 0.28 4.71
CA PHE A 62 -6.03 -0.94 4.56
C PHE A 62 -5.61 -1.75 3.32
N ASP A 63 -5.29 -1.05 2.24
CA ASP A 63 -4.83 -1.64 0.98
C ASP A 63 -3.55 -2.48 1.14
N VAL A 64 -2.64 -2.01 1.98
CA VAL A 64 -1.37 -2.68 2.30
C VAL A 64 -1.62 -3.87 3.22
N GLU A 65 -2.54 -3.73 4.18
CA GLU A 65 -2.97 -4.82 5.06
C GLU A 65 -3.56 -5.99 4.26
N ILE A 66 -4.43 -5.71 3.30
CA ILE A 66 -5.05 -6.73 2.46
C ILE A 66 -4.01 -7.47 1.63
N ILE A 67 -3.00 -6.78 1.09
CA ILE A 67 -1.87 -7.41 0.39
C ILE A 67 -1.09 -8.33 1.33
N LEU A 68 -0.77 -7.86 2.53
CA LEU A 68 -0.05 -8.63 3.54
C LEU A 68 -0.83 -9.86 4.02
N LEU A 69 -2.13 -9.74 4.23
CA LEU A 69 -3.03 -10.86 4.52
C LEU A 69 -3.07 -11.84 3.35
N ALA A 70 -3.18 -11.35 2.11
CA ALA A 70 -3.19 -12.20 0.93
C ALA A 70 -1.90 -13.05 0.85
N MET A 71 -0.75 -12.42 1.07
CA MET A 71 0.56 -13.07 1.14
C MET A 71 0.64 -14.09 2.29
N LYS A 72 0.15 -13.73 3.49
CA LYS A 72 0.14 -14.61 4.67
C LYS A 72 -0.62 -15.90 4.43
N TYR A 73 -1.75 -15.83 3.71
CA TYR A 73 -2.59 -16.98 3.39
C TYR A 73 -2.22 -17.66 2.06
N GLY A 74 -1.12 -17.25 1.41
CA GLY A 74 -0.59 -17.88 0.21
C GLY A 74 -1.39 -17.61 -1.06
N TYR A 75 -2.17 -16.52 -1.11
CA TYR A 75 -2.87 -16.11 -2.32
C TYR A 75 -1.90 -15.48 -3.35
N SER A 76 -2.14 -15.75 -4.63
CA SER A 76 -1.38 -15.15 -5.72
C SER A 76 -1.86 -13.73 -6.02
N ILE A 77 -0.92 -12.79 -6.15
CA ILE A 77 -1.19 -11.40 -6.52
C ILE A 77 -0.55 -11.14 -7.88
N ARG A 78 -1.26 -10.47 -8.79
CA ARG A 78 -0.75 -10.07 -10.11
C ARG A 78 -1.14 -8.64 -10.41
N GLU A 79 -0.19 -7.87 -10.95
CA GLU A 79 -0.47 -6.54 -11.49
C GLU A 79 -0.89 -6.64 -12.96
N PHE A 80 -1.76 -5.74 -13.37
CA PHE A 80 -2.13 -5.54 -14.77
C PHE A 80 -2.19 -4.04 -15.06
N PRO A 81 -1.81 -3.61 -16.27
CA PRO A 81 -1.81 -2.19 -16.62
C PRO A 81 -3.23 -1.66 -16.71
N VAL A 82 -3.45 -0.47 -16.14
CA VAL A 82 -4.71 0.29 -16.24
C VAL A 82 -4.37 1.73 -16.56
N ASP A 83 -5.08 2.31 -17.53
CA ASP A 83 -4.99 3.74 -17.83
C ASP A 83 -5.91 4.52 -16.87
N TRP A 84 -5.33 5.41 -16.07
CA TRP A 84 -6.08 6.29 -15.17
C TRP A 84 -5.82 7.77 -15.49
N SER A 85 -6.87 8.59 -15.43
CA SER A 85 -6.80 10.06 -15.49
C SER A 85 -6.98 10.68 -14.11
N TRP A 86 -6.05 11.56 -13.69
CA TRP A 86 -6.06 12.17 -12.36
C TRP A 86 -7.24 13.14 -12.16
N ASP A 87 -7.98 12.97 -11.06
CA ASP A 87 -8.98 13.92 -10.58
C ASP A 87 -8.33 14.90 -9.58
N PRO A 88 -8.43 16.24 -9.79
CA PRO A 88 -7.84 17.24 -8.90
C PRO A 88 -8.42 17.33 -7.49
N ASP A 89 -9.61 16.76 -7.26
CA ASP A 89 -10.32 16.97 -6.00
C ASP A 89 -9.82 16.02 -4.90
N SER A 90 -8.74 16.41 -4.22
CA SER A 90 -8.25 15.65 -3.07
C SER A 90 -8.74 16.28 -1.77
N ARG A 91 -9.68 15.59 -1.11
CA ARG A 91 -10.21 15.94 0.22
C ARG A 91 -9.31 15.49 1.40
N LEU A 92 -8.01 15.32 1.15
CA LEU A 92 -7.06 14.80 2.15
C LEU A 92 -6.59 15.91 3.09
N LYS A 93 -6.71 15.68 4.41
CA LYS A 93 -6.19 16.56 5.48
C LYS A 93 -4.77 16.09 5.88
N PRO A 94 -3.69 16.71 5.39
CA PRO A 94 -2.37 16.06 5.34
C PRO A 94 -1.76 15.68 6.69
N LEU A 95 -1.97 16.49 7.73
CA LEU A 95 -1.33 16.29 9.03
C LEU A 95 -1.97 15.17 9.86
N HIS A 96 -3.31 15.09 9.86
CA HIS A 96 -4.03 14.04 10.58
C HIS A 96 -3.77 12.66 9.94
N GLU A 97 -3.83 12.60 8.61
CA GLU A 97 -3.57 11.38 7.85
C GLU A 97 -2.13 10.87 8.05
N ALA A 98 -1.15 11.78 8.19
CA ALA A 98 0.24 11.38 8.41
C ALA A 98 0.45 10.60 9.71
N PHE A 99 -0.19 11.02 10.82
CA PHE A 99 -0.09 10.32 12.10
C PHE A 99 -0.81 8.97 12.07
N ALA A 100 -2.00 8.92 11.50
CA ALA A 100 -2.76 7.68 11.34
C ALA A 100 -1.94 6.65 10.55
N VAL A 101 -1.37 7.06 9.42
CA VAL A 101 -0.52 6.21 8.61
C VAL A 101 0.71 5.72 9.37
N LEU A 102 1.41 6.60 10.09
CA LEU A 102 2.61 6.18 10.82
C LEU A 102 2.30 5.09 11.85
N ARG A 103 1.20 5.25 12.60
CA ARG A 103 0.71 4.25 13.54
C ARG A 103 0.41 2.92 12.83
N ASP A 104 -0.33 3.00 11.72
CA ASP A 104 -0.74 1.83 10.95
C ASP A 104 0.48 1.08 10.37
N LEU A 105 1.50 1.80 9.91
CA LEU A 105 2.75 1.21 9.42
C LEU A 105 3.52 0.44 10.52
N ILE A 106 3.65 1.03 11.70
CA ILE A 106 4.31 0.39 12.85
C ILE A 106 3.54 -0.89 13.22
N TRP A 107 2.21 -0.81 13.23
CA TRP A 107 1.35 -1.95 13.50
C TRP A 107 1.53 -3.05 12.45
N LEU A 108 1.47 -2.72 11.15
CA LEU A 108 1.67 -3.68 10.05
C LEU A 108 3.03 -4.38 10.15
N LYS A 109 4.10 -3.62 10.40
CA LYS A 109 5.46 -4.15 10.54
C LYS A 109 5.59 -5.11 11.72
N HIS A 110 4.88 -4.84 12.81
CA HIS A 110 4.89 -5.71 13.98
C HIS A 110 4.04 -6.96 13.74
N HIS A 111 2.83 -6.80 13.21
CA HIS A 111 1.84 -7.87 13.03
C HIS A 111 2.23 -8.88 11.94
N PHE A 112 2.84 -8.41 10.85
CA PHE A 112 3.23 -9.23 9.70
C PHE A 112 4.75 -9.46 9.63
N ARG A 113 5.45 -9.40 10.77
CA ARG A 113 6.91 -9.56 10.82
C ARG A 113 7.38 -10.90 10.25
N ASP A 114 6.63 -11.96 10.52
CA ASP A 114 6.84 -13.31 10.00
C ASP A 114 6.74 -13.35 8.47
N VAL A 115 5.65 -12.81 7.91
CA VAL A 115 5.42 -12.74 6.46
C VAL A 115 6.53 -11.94 5.77
N LEU A 116 6.85 -10.75 6.30
CA LEU A 116 7.91 -9.90 5.76
C LEU A 116 9.29 -10.58 5.82
N ARG A 117 9.56 -11.36 6.86
CA ARG A 117 10.81 -12.13 7.01
C ARG A 117 10.89 -13.25 5.97
N ASP A 118 9.84 -14.03 5.83
CA ASP A 118 9.80 -15.18 4.94
C ASP A 118 9.90 -14.76 3.46
N TYR A 119 9.29 -13.63 3.10
CA TYR A 119 9.43 -13.05 1.77
C TYR A 119 10.84 -12.53 1.47
N ARG A 120 11.46 -11.82 2.42
CA ARG A 120 12.83 -11.32 2.26
C ARG A 120 13.85 -12.45 2.04
N ASN A 121 13.57 -13.63 2.60
CA ASN A 121 14.41 -14.82 2.41
C ASN A 121 14.22 -15.47 1.04
N LYS A 122 13.00 -15.48 0.49
CA LYS A 122 12.70 -16.02 -0.85
C LYS A 122 13.36 -15.22 -1.97
N GLU A 123 13.47 -13.90 -1.85
CA GLU A 123 14.12 -13.06 -2.87
C GLU A 123 15.66 -13.06 -2.81
N ARG A 124 16.27 -13.80 -1.88
CA ARG A 124 17.73 -13.93 -1.76
C ARG A 124 18.25 -15.26 -2.33
N LEU A 125 17.33 -16.14 -2.75
CA LEU A 125 17.59 -17.42 -3.44
C LEU A 125 17.31 -17.23 -4.93
#